data_AF-A0A8C5FJG7-F1
#
_entry.id   AF-A0A8C5FJG7-F1
#
_cell.length_a   1.000
_cell.length_b   1.000
_cell.length_c   1.000
_cell.angle_alpha   90.00
_cell.angle_beta   90.00
_cell.angle_gamma   90.00
#
_symmetry.space_group_name_H-M   'P 1'
#
loop_
_entity.id
_entity.type
_entity.pdbx_description
1 polymer ?
#
loop_
_entity_poly.entity_id
_entity_poly.type
_entity_poly.pdbx_seq_one_letter_code
_entity_poly.pdbx_strand_id
1 'polypeptide(L)'
;MKDTLRNCTMDRGLQMVSLNVNGMNNPVKRAKVLAKFRKEGTVVIFLQETHLSSQEHDKLKRFGYDNTFYSSFKQTNRRGVATLIKNSVKFDLTKEISDKEGRYVMVKGKMEGQMVTLLNIYAPPDSDRKFFKTIFDIIAEESEGTLICAGDFNVTLDHKLDTTSTNRSRARISRYVNLQLSELGIVDVWRDMHLLDRDYTHYSHRYSTYSRIDYFFMTTGDRHRVEDCRIGVTDLSDHSAIYLTVDLNSRRRKTEWRMNVGLLNNKDLVEGIRRDITRYREENDNGEVDPTILWDALKSVIRGKLIAQTSLLKRTRLELYQNLIGQLKKLEKHHQELKTIETLKRVKEVRGKIDQIL
;
A
#
# COMPACT_ATOMS: atom_id res chain seq x y z
N MET A 1 36.59 -24.12 27.64
CA MET A 1 36.25 -23.62 26.28
C MET A 1 35.05 -24.41 25.80
N LYS A 2 33.84 -23.87 26.01
CA LYS A 2 32.60 -24.43 25.46
C LYS A 2 32.01 -23.35 24.58
N ASP A 3 31.92 -23.66 23.30
CA ASP A 3 31.28 -22.85 22.27
C ASP A 3 29.87 -22.48 22.69
N THR A 4 29.65 -21.18 22.87
CA THR A 4 28.32 -20.61 23.02
C THR A 4 27.85 -20.27 21.61
N LEU A 5 27.13 -21.22 21.00
CA LEU A 5 26.30 -20.99 19.83
C LEU A 5 25.35 -19.84 20.16
N ARG A 6 25.70 -18.63 19.70
CA ARG A 6 24.76 -17.53 19.60
C ARG A 6 23.69 -17.96 18.61
N ASN A 7 22.50 -18.25 19.12
CA ASN A 7 21.28 -18.36 18.33
C ASN A 7 21.13 -17.09 17.50
N CYS A 8 21.54 -17.18 16.24
CA CYS A 8 21.27 -16.20 15.21
C CYS A 8 19.85 -16.47 14.70
N THR A 9 18.84 -16.08 15.50
CA THR A 9 17.49 -15.90 14.95
C THR A 9 17.59 -14.74 13.97
N MET A 10 17.58 -15.05 12.67
CA MET A 10 17.38 -14.05 11.64
C MET A 10 16.13 -13.25 12.02
N ASP A 11 16.30 -11.95 12.28
CA ASP A 11 15.21 -10.99 12.42
C ASP A 11 14.40 -11.05 11.12
N ARG A 12 13.26 -11.74 11.15
CA ARG A 12 12.34 -11.78 10.02
C ARG A 12 11.27 -10.73 10.28
N GLY A 13 11.00 -9.87 9.31
CA GLY A 13 9.94 -8.88 9.40
C GLY A 13 8.59 -9.51 9.80
N LEU A 14 7.76 -8.72 10.47
CA LEU A 14 6.41 -9.08 10.88
C LEU A 14 5.50 -9.13 9.65
N GLN A 15 5.06 -10.33 9.31
CA GLN A 15 4.11 -10.54 8.21
C GLN A 15 2.67 -10.31 8.68
N MET A 16 1.97 -9.45 7.98
CA MET A 16 0.57 -9.09 8.20
C MET A 16 -0.24 -9.44 6.96
N VAL A 17 -1.54 -9.71 7.14
CA VAL A 17 -2.45 -10.01 6.03
C VAL A 17 -3.76 -9.28 6.18
N SER A 18 -4.34 -8.81 5.08
CA SER A 18 -5.72 -8.34 5.02
C SER A 18 -6.52 -9.20 4.05
N LEU A 19 -7.73 -9.60 4.45
CA LEU A 19 -8.65 -10.38 3.63
C LEU A 19 -10.10 -10.06 3.98
N ASN A 20 -10.87 -9.61 2.97
CA ASN A 20 -12.32 -9.71 3.01
C ASN A 20 -12.70 -11.19 2.87
N VAL A 21 -13.24 -11.77 3.94
CA VAL A 21 -13.54 -13.20 4.00
C VAL A 21 -14.93 -13.55 3.47
N ASN A 22 -15.79 -12.57 3.17
CA ASN A 22 -17.18 -12.78 2.76
C ASN A 22 -17.88 -13.87 3.61
N GLY A 23 -17.94 -13.60 4.91
CA GLY A 23 -18.52 -14.45 5.94
C GLY A 23 -17.62 -15.59 6.42
N MET A 24 -17.51 -15.73 7.74
CA MET A 24 -16.80 -16.84 8.41
C MET A 24 -17.64 -17.54 9.49
N ASN A 25 -18.98 -17.47 9.38
CA ASN A 25 -19.91 -18.19 10.27
C ASN A 25 -19.75 -19.72 10.21
N ASN A 26 -19.37 -20.26 9.04
CA ASN A 26 -19.12 -21.70 8.90
C ASN A 26 -17.80 -22.07 9.63
N PRO A 27 -17.84 -22.94 10.66
CA PRO A 27 -16.65 -23.32 11.43
C PRO A 27 -15.52 -23.92 10.58
N VAL A 28 -15.85 -24.63 9.49
CA VAL A 28 -14.89 -25.21 8.56
C VAL A 28 -14.15 -24.12 7.79
N LYS A 29 -14.87 -23.12 7.26
CA LYS A 29 -14.26 -21.97 6.57
C LYS A 29 -13.36 -21.19 7.53
N ARG A 30 -13.85 -20.90 8.74
CA ARG A 30 -13.08 -20.24 9.80
C ARG A 30 -11.79 -20.98 10.13
N ALA A 31 -11.85 -22.30 10.35
CA ALA A 31 -10.67 -23.11 10.61
C ALA A 31 -9.67 -23.09 9.44
N LYS A 32 -10.16 -23.18 8.20
CA LYS A 32 -9.32 -23.10 6.98
C LYS A 32 -8.59 -21.75 6.88
N VAL A 33 -9.29 -20.64 7.06
CA VAL A 33 -8.72 -19.28 7.02
C VAL A 33 -7.60 -19.15 8.04
N LEU A 34 -7.87 -19.50 9.30
CA LEU A 34 -6.88 -19.39 10.38
C LEU A 34 -5.70 -20.36 10.20
N ALA A 35 -5.94 -21.57 9.68
CA ALA A 35 -4.89 -22.54 9.41
C ALA A 35 -3.95 -22.09 8.29
N LYS A 36 -4.48 -21.47 7.22
CA LYS A 36 -3.68 -20.92 6.12
C LYS A 36 -2.70 -19.86 6.66
N PHE A 37 -3.21 -18.83 7.31
CA PHE A 37 -2.37 -17.72 7.80
C PHE A 37 -1.39 -18.16 8.88
N ARG A 38 -1.75 -19.17 9.70
CA ARG A 38 -0.81 -19.81 10.63
C ARG A 38 0.35 -20.49 9.88
N LYS A 39 0.06 -21.21 8.79
CA LYS A 39 1.07 -21.90 7.96
C LYS A 39 1.98 -20.91 7.23
N GLU A 40 1.43 -19.77 6.80
CA GLU A 40 2.18 -18.70 6.11
C GLU A 40 3.04 -17.86 7.07
N GLY A 41 2.92 -18.07 8.38
CA GLY A 41 3.71 -17.36 9.39
C GLY A 41 3.19 -15.96 9.71
N THR A 42 1.97 -15.63 9.30
CA THR A 42 1.34 -14.34 9.56
C THR A 42 1.12 -14.13 11.06
N VAL A 43 1.42 -12.92 11.52
CA VAL A 43 1.32 -12.53 12.94
C VAL A 43 0.20 -11.54 13.22
N VAL A 44 -0.21 -10.74 12.24
CA VAL A 44 -1.37 -9.83 12.33
C VAL A 44 -2.33 -10.12 11.17
N ILE A 45 -3.59 -10.33 11.48
CA ILE A 45 -4.63 -10.68 10.50
C ILE A 45 -5.77 -9.65 10.58
N PHE A 46 -6.00 -8.94 9.49
CA PHE A 46 -7.13 -8.04 9.30
C PHE A 46 -8.20 -8.76 8.49
N LEU A 47 -9.35 -9.04 9.11
CA LEU A 47 -10.49 -9.69 8.47
C LEU A 47 -11.63 -8.70 8.27
N GLN A 48 -12.23 -8.68 7.08
CA GLN A 48 -13.44 -7.91 6.75
C GLN A 48 -14.59 -8.82 6.36
N GLU A 49 -15.82 -8.34 6.49
CA GLU A 49 -17.06 -9.12 6.29
C GLU A 49 -17.07 -10.43 7.07
N THR A 50 -16.69 -10.41 8.35
CA THR A 50 -16.66 -11.64 9.16
C THR A 50 -18.06 -12.26 9.33
N HIS A 51 -19.11 -11.44 9.33
CA HIS A 51 -20.50 -11.83 9.57
C HIS A 51 -20.73 -12.48 10.95
N LEU A 52 -19.76 -12.33 11.87
CA LEU A 52 -19.79 -12.94 13.19
C LEU A 52 -20.45 -12.01 14.21
N SER A 53 -21.20 -12.61 15.14
CA SER A 53 -21.63 -11.92 16.36
C SER A 53 -20.43 -11.68 17.29
N SER A 54 -20.62 -10.84 18.30
CA SER A 54 -19.59 -10.60 19.32
C SER A 54 -19.17 -11.91 20.02
N GLN A 55 -20.13 -12.78 20.34
CA GLN A 55 -19.81 -14.08 20.97
C GLN A 55 -19.00 -15.00 20.06
N GLU A 56 -19.24 -14.95 18.74
CA GLU A 56 -18.46 -15.75 17.78
C GLU A 56 -17.05 -15.17 17.58
N HIS A 57 -16.88 -13.84 17.59
CA HIS A 57 -15.55 -13.23 17.57
C HIS A 57 -14.73 -13.61 18.80
N ASP A 58 -15.33 -13.66 20.00
CA ASP A 58 -14.61 -14.07 21.21
C ASP A 58 -14.08 -15.51 21.14
N LYS A 59 -14.69 -16.37 20.33
CA LYS A 59 -14.18 -17.73 20.10
C LYS A 59 -12.85 -17.73 19.33
N LEU A 60 -12.52 -16.67 18.58
CA LEU A 60 -11.25 -16.55 17.86
C LEU A 60 -10.04 -16.52 18.80
N LYS A 61 -10.21 -16.00 20.03
CA LYS A 61 -9.17 -15.98 21.07
C LYS A 61 -8.61 -17.38 21.36
N ARG A 62 -9.50 -18.39 21.38
CA ARG A 62 -9.16 -19.79 21.62
C ARG A 62 -8.28 -20.42 20.54
N PHE A 63 -8.07 -19.75 19.39
CA PHE A 63 -7.22 -20.22 18.30
C PHE A 63 -5.78 -19.68 18.36
N GLY A 64 -5.38 -19.07 19.47
CA GLY A 64 -4.05 -18.51 19.70
C GLY A 64 -3.94 -17.02 19.36
N TYR A 65 -5.04 -16.29 19.53
CA TYR A 65 -5.18 -14.86 19.22
C TYR A 65 -5.87 -14.13 20.37
N ASP A 66 -5.30 -14.18 21.58
CA ASP A 66 -5.87 -13.54 22.78
C ASP A 66 -6.12 -12.05 22.54
N ASN A 67 -5.21 -11.41 21.79
CA ASN A 67 -5.37 -10.09 21.19
C ASN A 67 -6.26 -10.16 19.95
N THR A 68 -7.57 -10.31 20.19
CA THR A 68 -8.62 -10.23 19.18
C THR A 68 -9.46 -8.98 19.43
N PHE A 69 -9.48 -8.08 18.45
CA PHE A 69 -10.23 -6.82 18.48
C PHE A 69 -11.22 -6.80 17.33
N TYR A 70 -12.45 -6.35 17.56
CA TYR A 70 -13.49 -6.49 16.54
C TYR A 70 -14.58 -5.44 16.64
N SER A 71 -15.28 -5.25 15.53
CA SER A 71 -16.59 -4.62 15.48
C SER A 71 -17.57 -5.54 14.78
N SER A 72 -18.72 -5.79 15.42
CA SER A 72 -19.82 -6.60 14.87
C SER A 72 -21.03 -5.72 14.58
N PHE A 73 -21.72 -5.98 13.48
CA PHE A 73 -23.00 -5.34 13.22
C PHE A 73 -24.12 -6.04 13.99
N LYS A 74 -24.69 -5.37 15.01
CA LYS A 74 -25.60 -6.00 15.98
C LYS A 74 -26.91 -6.53 15.39
N GLN A 75 -27.37 -6.00 14.26
CA GLN A 75 -28.73 -6.24 13.75
C GLN A 75 -28.82 -7.41 12.77
N THR A 76 -27.72 -7.77 12.09
CA THR A 76 -27.72 -8.85 11.09
C THR A 76 -26.34 -9.50 11.02
N ASN A 77 -26.26 -10.74 10.52
CA ASN A 77 -24.99 -11.41 10.17
C ASN A 77 -24.43 -10.83 8.85
N ARG A 78 -24.25 -9.51 8.80
CA ARG A 78 -23.67 -8.76 7.67
C ARG A 78 -22.57 -7.86 8.20
N ARG A 79 -21.55 -7.60 7.39
CA ARG A 79 -20.36 -6.82 7.80
C ARG A 79 -19.63 -7.45 8.99
N GLY A 80 -18.78 -6.67 9.64
CA GLY A 80 -17.97 -7.10 10.76
C GLY A 80 -16.51 -7.14 10.38
N VAL A 81 -15.68 -6.59 11.25
CA VAL A 81 -14.23 -6.55 11.08
C VAL A 81 -13.56 -7.13 12.32
N ALA A 82 -12.44 -7.81 12.12
CA ALA A 82 -11.63 -8.34 13.22
C ALA A 82 -10.15 -8.18 12.94
N THR A 83 -9.41 -7.67 13.92
CA THR A 83 -7.94 -7.64 13.94
C THR A 83 -7.45 -8.67 14.93
N LEU A 84 -6.69 -9.66 14.46
CA LEU A 84 -6.14 -10.74 15.27
C LEU A 84 -4.62 -10.58 15.33
N ILE A 85 -4.06 -10.57 16.54
CA ILE A 85 -2.61 -10.58 16.76
C ILE A 85 -2.24 -11.92 17.41
N LYS A 86 -1.32 -12.64 16.77
CA LYS A 86 -0.86 -13.96 17.21
C LYS A 86 -0.18 -13.85 18.58
N ASN A 87 -0.47 -14.78 19.48
CA ASN A 87 0.06 -14.79 20.86
C ASN A 87 1.60 -14.80 20.96
N SER A 88 2.30 -15.21 19.90
CA SER A 88 3.77 -15.15 19.87
C SER A 88 4.32 -13.73 19.78
N VAL A 89 3.50 -12.75 19.38
CA VAL A 89 3.86 -11.34 19.34
C VAL A 89 3.33 -10.67 20.59
N LYS A 90 4.23 -10.10 21.39
CA LYS A 90 3.84 -9.29 22.54
C LYS A 90 3.22 -7.98 22.04
N PHE A 91 1.96 -7.75 22.42
CA PHE A 91 1.23 -6.53 22.12
C PHE A 91 0.63 -5.95 23.40
N ASP A 92 1.12 -4.78 23.80
CA ASP A 92 0.63 -4.06 24.98
C ASP A 92 -0.42 -3.03 24.53
N LEU A 93 -1.70 -3.40 24.63
CA LEU A 93 -2.83 -2.55 24.24
C LEU A 93 -2.86 -1.24 25.05
N THR A 94 -3.02 -0.13 24.36
CA THR A 94 -3.19 1.22 24.94
C THR A 94 -4.59 1.76 24.72
N LYS A 95 -5.16 1.61 23.53
CA LYS A 95 -6.52 2.08 23.21
C LYS A 95 -7.16 1.24 22.12
N GLU A 96 -8.45 1.01 22.23
CA GLU A 96 -9.28 0.37 21.20
C GLU A 96 -10.45 1.31 20.87
N ILE A 97 -10.72 1.50 19.58
CA ILE A 97 -11.81 2.33 19.05
C ILE A 97 -12.50 1.53 17.96
N SER A 98 -13.79 1.29 18.09
CA SER A 98 -14.58 0.55 17.11
C SER A 98 -15.89 1.25 16.83
N ASP A 99 -16.41 1.07 15.61
CA ASP A 99 -17.75 1.55 15.29
C ASP A 99 -18.82 0.56 15.77
N LYS A 100 -20.08 1.00 15.76
CA LYS A 100 -21.23 0.13 16.09
C LYS A 100 -21.78 -0.62 14.88
N GLU A 101 -21.28 -0.32 13.67
CA GLU A 101 -21.80 -0.89 12.43
C GLU A 101 -20.94 -2.00 11.81
N GLY A 102 -19.87 -2.44 12.47
CA GLY A 102 -19.01 -3.51 11.94
C GLY A 102 -18.17 -3.08 10.74
N ARG A 103 -17.78 -1.80 10.67
CA ARG A 103 -17.04 -1.22 9.55
C ARG A 103 -15.59 -0.92 9.90
N TYR A 104 -15.26 -0.64 11.15
CA TYR A 104 -13.86 -0.46 11.51
C TYR A 104 -13.55 -0.84 12.96
N VAL A 105 -12.29 -1.22 13.17
CA VAL A 105 -11.67 -1.29 14.49
C VAL A 105 -10.26 -0.75 14.40
N MET A 106 -9.94 0.23 15.24
CA MET A 106 -8.62 0.79 15.45
C MET A 106 -8.10 0.31 16.80
N VAL A 107 -6.85 -0.14 16.82
CA VAL A 107 -6.13 -0.47 18.05
C VAL A 107 -4.77 0.17 18.09
N LYS A 108 -4.44 0.73 19.25
CA LYS A 108 -3.16 1.34 19.55
C LYS A 108 -2.47 0.55 20.62
N GLY A 109 -1.19 0.32 20.47
CA GLY A 109 -0.41 -0.38 21.47
C GLY A 109 1.05 -0.51 21.09
N LYS A 110 1.83 -1.09 22.00
CA LYS A 110 3.24 -1.37 21.72
C LYS A 110 3.39 -2.77 21.16
N MET A 111 3.94 -2.87 19.95
CA MET A 111 4.34 -4.11 19.29
C MET A 111 5.86 -4.10 19.14
N GLU A 112 6.53 -5.11 19.69
CA GLU A 112 8.02 -5.15 19.74
C GLU A 112 8.65 -3.87 20.35
N GLY A 113 7.96 -3.27 21.32
CA GLY A 113 8.40 -2.04 21.97
C GLY A 113 8.15 -0.75 21.17
N GLN A 114 7.68 -0.84 19.92
CA GLN A 114 7.32 0.31 19.09
C GLN A 114 5.83 0.61 19.21
N MET A 115 5.48 1.89 19.31
CA MET A 115 4.07 2.29 19.25
C MET A 115 3.53 2.08 17.83
N VAL A 116 2.42 1.37 17.71
CA VAL A 116 1.73 1.13 16.44
C VAL A 116 0.24 1.43 16.57
N THR A 117 -0.34 1.92 15.48
CA THR A 117 -1.78 2.05 15.29
C THR A 117 -2.20 1.11 14.17
N LEU A 118 -2.97 0.08 14.49
CA LEU A 118 -3.53 -0.85 13.52
C LEU A 118 -5.00 -0.49 13.29
N LEU A 119 -5.38 -0.24 12.03
CA LEU A 119 -6.74 0.13 11.66
C LEU A 119 -7.27 -0.83 10.60
N ASN A 120 -8.30 -1.60 10.96
CA ASN A 120 -9.02 -2.47 10.04
C ASN A 120 -10.27 -1.77 9.53
N ILE A 121 -10.46 -1.72 8.21
CA ILE A 121 -11.62 -1.06 7.59
C ILE A 121 -12.34 -2.01 6.64
N TYR A 122 -13.66 -1.99 6.74
CA TYR A 122 -14.57 -2.41 5.71
C TYR A 122 -15.45 -1.22 5.34
N ALA A 123 -15.28 -0.69 4.13
CA ALA A 123 -16.14 0.32 3.56
C ALA A 123 -17.20 -0.39 2.69
N PRO A 124 -18.48 -0.40 3.09
CA PRO A 124 -19.55 -0.90 2.23
C PRO A 124 -19.55 -0.27 0.82
N PRO A 125 -20.04 -0.94 -0.22
CA PRO A 125 -20.06 -0.40 -1.59
C PRO A 125 -20.82 0.92 -1.76
N ASP A 126 -21.76 1.23 -0.87
CA ASP A 126 -22.55 2.46 -0.81
C ASP A 126 -21.88 3.56 0.03
N SER A 127 -20.69 3.31 0.59
CA SER A 127 -19.96 4.29 1.40
C SER A 127 -19.75 5.59 0.64
N ASP A 128 -20.05 6.71 1.29
CA ASP A 128 -20.00 8.04 0.72
C ASP A 128 -18.78 8.84 1.23
N ARG A 129 -18.71 10.11 0.84
CA ARG A 129 -17.66 11.01 1.31
C ARG A 129 -17.65 11.16 2.84
N LYS A 130 -18.83 11.14 3.48
CA LYS A 130 -18.96 11.35 4.93
C LYS A 130 -18.31 10.19 5.69
N PHE A 131 -18.52 8.95 5.24
CA PHE A 131 -17.85 7.78 5.80
C PHE A 131 -16.32 7.91 5.74
N PHE A 132 -15.76 8.19 4.56
CA PHE A 132 -14.31 8.34 4.42
C PHE A 132 -13.77 9.52 5.22
N LYS A 133 -14.52 10.63 5.32
CA LYS A 133 -14.14 11.75 6.17
C LYS A 133 -14.00 11.29 7.63
N THR A 134 -14.99 10.58 8.17
CA THR A 134 -14.90 10.04 9.54
C THR A 134 -13.67 9.17 9.75
N ILE A 135 -13.34 8.30 8.78
CA ILE A 135 -12.13 7.48 8.86
C ILE A 135 -10.86 8.33 8.92
N PHE A 136 -10.72 9.31 8.03
CA PHE A 136 -9.53 10.16 7.97
C PHE A 136 -9.43 11.11 9.17
N ASP A 137 -10.55 11.61 9.70
CA ASP A 137 -10.59 12.38 10.94
C ASP A 137 -10.07 11.53 12.10
N ILE A 138 -10.55 10.28 12.25
CA ILE A 138 -10.07 9.37 13.30
C ILE A 138 -8.58 9.06 13.12
N ILE A 139 -8.11 8.85 11.89
CA ILE A 139 -6.67 8.65 11.65
C ILE A 139 -5.89 9.88 12.12
N ALA A 140 -6.31 11.09 11.76
CA ALA A 140 -5.62 12.32 12.12
C ALA A 140 -5.63 12.59 13.65
N GLU A 141 -6.75 12.31 14.32
CA GLU A 141 -6.93 12.58 15.75
C GLU A 141 -6.31 11.50 16.65
N GLU A 142 -6.40 10.24 16.24
CA GLU A 142 -6.10 9.12 17.12
C GLU A 142 -4.80 8.41 16.79
N SER A 143 -4.29 8.47 15.56
CA SER A 143 -3.10 7.69 15.22
C SER A 143 -1.87 8.10 16.02
N GLU A 144 -1.15 7.09 16.50
CA GLU A 144 0.10 7.24 17.26
C GLU A 144 1.12 6.20 16.79
N GLY A 145 2.38 6.63 16.65
CA GLY A 145 3.46 5.78 16.15
C GLY A 145 3.29 5.38 14.69
N THR A 146 3.62 4.13 14.34
CA THR A 146 3.48 3.64 12.96
C THR A 146 2.03 3.25 12.67
N LEU A 147 1.39 3.96 11.73
CA LEU A 147 0.05 3.63 11.25
C LEU A 147 0.13 2.49 10.22
N ILE A 148 -0.65 1.44 10.45
CA ILE A 148 -0.91 0.37 9.49
C ILE A 148 -2.43 0.23 9.35
N CYS A 149 -2.96 0.82 8.28
CA CYS A 149 -4.38 0.76 7.96
C CYS A 149 -4.61 -0.23 6.83
N ALA A 150 -5.49 -1.20 7.01
CA ALA A 150 -5.73 -2.26 6.05
C ALA A 150 -7.21 -2.58 5.90
N GLY A 151 -7.60 -3.07 4.73
CA GLY A 151 -8.92 -3.63 4.51
C GLY A 151 -9.51 -3.33 3.14
N ASP A 152 -10.81 -3.56 3.02
CA ASP A 152 -11.60 -3.38 1.80
C ASP A 152 -12.24 -1.99 1.81
N PHE A 153 -11.78 -1.13 0.91
CA PHE A 153 -12.25 0.23 0.78
C PHE A 153 -13.39 0.38 -0.24
N ASN A 154 -13.71 -0.66 -1.04
CA ASN A 154 -14.66 -0.59 -2.14
C ASN A 154 -14.49 0.66 -3.04
N VAL A 155 -13.25 1.12 -3.20
CA VAL A 155 -12.85 2.30 -3.99
C VAL A 155 -11.59 1.97 -4.76
N THR A 156 -11.60 2.29 -6.04
CA THR A 156 -10.46 2.16 -6.95
C THR A 156 -9.67 3.47 -6.96
N LEU A 157 -8.43 3.48 -6.47
CA LEU A 157 -7.64 4.72 -6.37
C LEU A 157 -7.15 5.24 -7.72
N ASP A 158 -6.61 4.38 -8.58
CA ASP A 158 -6.24 4.70 -9.96
C ASP A 158 -7.08 3.91 -10.96
N HIS A 159 -8.04 4.59 -11.59
CA HIS A 159 -8.95 3.95 -12.56
C HIS A 159 -8.24 3.29 -13.76
N LYS A 160 -7.04 3.74 -14.13
CA LYS A 160 -6.29 3.15 -15.27
C LYS A 160 -5.58 1.86 -14.89
N LEU A 161 -5.09 1.76 -13.66
CA LEU A 161 -4.25 0.66 -13.22
C LEU A 161 -4.98 -0.34 -12.32
N ASP A 162 -5.93 0.14 -11.51
CA ASP A 162 -6.58 -0.63 -10.45
C ASP A 162 -7.92 -1.24 -10.85
N THR A 163 -8.40 -1.06 -12.08
CA THR A 163 -9.62 -1.74 -12.56
C THR A 163 -9.56 -2.04 -14.04
N THR A 164 -10.33 -3.04 -14.47
CA THR A 164 -10.64 -3.27 -15.89
C THR A 164 -11.96 -2.63 -16.31
N SER A 165 -12.72 -2.09 -15.36
CA SER A 165 -14.01 -1.46 -15.64
C SER A 165 -13.85 -0.10 -16.31
N THR A 166 -14.74 0.22 -17.24
CA THR A 166 -14.86 1.57 -17.80
C THR A 166 -15.74 2.49 -16.94
N ASN A 167 -16.43 1.95 -15.93
CA ASN A 167 -17.35 2.69 -15.09
C ASN A 167 -16.62 3.66 -14.15
N ARG A 168 -16.98 4.95 -14.22
CA ARG A 168 -16.36 6.04 -13.44
C ARG A 168 -17.30 6.67 -12.41
N SER A 169 -18.41 6.03 -12.07
CA SER A 169 -19.41 6.57 -11.14
C SER A 169 -18.81 6.97 -9.78
N ARG A 170 -17.81 6.22 -9.28
CA ARG A 170 -17.12 6.48 -8.00
C ARG A 170 -15.85 7.33 -8.11
N ALA A 171 -15.58 7.94 -9.26
CA ALA A 171 -14.36 8.74 -9.47
C ALA A 171 -14.25 9.96 -8.53
N ARG A 172 -15.38 10.55 -8.11
CA ARG A 172 -15.38 11.67 -7.15
C ARG A 172 -14.90 11.22 -5.76
N ILE A 173 -15.34 10.04 -5.30
CA ILE A 173 -14.91 9.46 -4.03
C ILE A 173 -13.42 9.10 -4.12
N SER A 174 -13.01 8.48 -5.22
CA SER A 174 -11.60 8.12 -5.46
C SER A 174 -10.67 9.34 -5.39
N ARG A 175 -11.06 10.47 -6.01
CA ARG A 175 -10.32 11.73 -5.90
C ARG A 175 -10.26 12.28 -4.48
N TYR A 176 -11.36 12.19 -3.73
CA TYR A 176 -11.39 12.63 -2.34
C TYR A 176 -10.47 11.78 -1.44
N VAL A 177 -10.53 10.45 -1.59
CA VAL A 177 -9.66 9.53 -0.85
C VAL A 177 -8.19 9.79 -1.18
N ASN A 178 -7.84 9.91 -2.46
CA ASN A 178 -6.46 10.25 -2.87
C ASN A 178 -5.97 11.60 -2.30
N LEU A 179 -6.85 12.61 -2.25
CA LEU A 179 -6.51 13.91 -1.65
C LEU A 179 -6.20 13.76 -0.16
N GLN A 180 -7.06 13.06 0.60
CA GLN A 180 -6.89 12.88 2.04
C GLN A 180 -5.65 12.03 2.37
N LEU A 181 -5.39 10.97 1.59
CA LEU A 181 -4.14 10.20 1.70
C LEU A 181 -2.92 11.11 1.52
N SER A 182 -2.94 11.97 0.50
CA SER A 182 -1.85 12.92 0.26
C SER A 182 -1.70 13.95 1.39
N GLU A 183 -2.80 14.50 1.90
CA GLU A 183 -2.80 15.52 2.96
C GLU A 183 -2.28 14.97 4.29
N LEU A 184 -2.63 13.73 4.64
CA LEU A 184 -2.18 13.06 5.85
C LEU A 184 -0.80 12.39 5.70
N GLY A 185 -0.18 12.48 4.51
CA GLY A 185 1.09 11.81 4.23
C GLY A 185 0.99 10.29 4.36
N ILE A 186 -0.11 9.70 3.91
CA ILE A 186 -0.36 8.26 3.90
C ILE A 186 -0.14 7.73 2.48
N VAL A 187 0.55 6.60 2.36
CA VAL A 187 0.89 5.97 1.08
C VAL A 187 0.21 4.61 0.91
N ASP A 188 -0.27 4.33 -0.29
CA ASP A 188 -0.63 2.97 -0.75
C ASP A 188 0.66 2.15 -0.91
N VAL A 189 0.88 1.23 0.02
CA VAL A 189 2.14 0.49 0.11
C VAL A 189 2.37 -0.40 -1.11
N TRP A 190 1.31 -1.06 -1.60
CA TRP A 190 1.44 -1.95 -2.76
C TRP A 190 1.76 -1.16 -4.02
N ARG A 191 1.05 -0.04 -4.26
CA ARG A 191 1.27 0.79 -5.45
C ARG A 191 2.63 1.47 -5.44
N ASP A 192 3.14 1.87 -4.27
CA ASP A 192 4.49 2.43 -4.16
C ASP A 192 5.58 1.43 -4.56
N MET A 193 5.39 0.15 -4.24
CA MET A 193 6.30 -0.94 -4.65
C MET A 193 6.09 -1.38 -6.11
N HIS A 194 4.85 -1.29 -6.61
CA HIS A 194 4.42 -1.79 -7.92
C HIS A 194 3.86 -0.66 -8.78
N LEU A 195 4.71 0.32 -9.12
CA LEU A 195 4.28 1.60 -9.72
C LEU A 195 3.39 1.47 -10.97
N LEU A 196 3.65 0.48 -11.81
CA LEU A 196 2.94 0.29 -13.10
C LEU A 196 2.23 -1.05 -13.22
N ASP A 197 2.43 -1.96 -12.26
CA ASP A 197 1.87 -3.29 -12.39
C ASP A 197 0.36 -3.25 -12.20
N ARG A 198 -0.32 -4.12 -12.93
CA ARG A 198 -1.76 -4.30 -12.85
C ARG A 198 -2.02 -5.66 -12.24
N ASP A 199 -2.52 -5.63 -11.02
CA ASP A 199 -3.00 -6.80 -10.30
C ASP A 199 -4.20 -6.36 -9.45
N TYR A 200 -5.06 -7.32 -9.11
CA TYR A 200 -6.39 -7.04 -8.60
C TYR A 200 -6.70 -7.90 -7.40
N THR A 201 -7.58 -7.41 -6.53
CA THR A 201 -7.93 -8.10 -5.30
C THR A 201 -9.34 -8.67 -5.35
N HIS A 202 -10.17 -8.29 -6.31
CA HIS A 202 -11.55 -8.77 -6.41
C HIS A 202 -12.01 -8.89 -7.87
N TYR A 203 -12.80 -9.93 -8.15
CA TYR A 203 -13.46 -10.15 -9.43
C TYR A 203 -14.99 -10.06 -9.29
N SER A 204 -15.59 -9.07 -9.96
CA SER A 204 -17.05 -8.95 -10.01
C SER A 204 -17.63 -9.79 -11.13
N HIS A 205 -18.27 -10.91 -10.78
CA HIS A 205 -18.99 -11.76 -11.74
C HIS A 205 -20.09 -11.02 -12.50
N ARG A 206 -20.82 -10.11 -11.83
CA ARG A 206 -21.94 -9.35 -12.44
C ARG A 206 -21.47 -8.48 -13.59
N TYR A 207 -20.31 -7.83 -13.43
CA TYR A 207 -19.79 -6.87 -14.39
C TYR A 207 -18.65 -7.44 -15.24
N SER A 208 -18.21 -8.67 -14.97
CA SER A 208 -17.05 -9.31 -15.60
C SER A 208 -15.80 -8.41 -15.54
N THR A 209 -15.54 -7.84 -14.37
CA THR A 209 -14.46 -6.86 -14.18
C THR A 209 -13.62 -7.19 -12.96
N TYR A 210 -12.32 -6.90 -13.06
CA TYR A 210 -11.38 -6.99 -11.96
C TYR A 210 -11.16 -5.61 -11.37
N SER A 211 -11.02 -5.54 -10.05
CA SER A 211 -10.70 -4.29 -9.34
C SER A 211 -9.77 -4.57 -8.17
N ARG A 212 -8.84 -3.64 -7.92
CA ARG A 212 -8.06 -3.54 -6.69
C ARG A 212 -8.79 -2.58 -5.78
N ILE A 213 -9.34 -3.11 -4.69
CA ILE A 213 -10.16 -2.37 -3.72
C ILE A 213 -9.76 -2.66 -2.27
N ASP A 214 -8.87 -3.63 -2.08
CA ASP A 214 -8.24 -3.94 -0.81
C ASP A 214 -6.87 -3.25 -0.77
N TYR A 215 -6.48 -2.70 0.38
CA TYR A 215 -5.24 -1.92 0.50
C TYR A 215 -4.53 -2.15 1.83
N PHE A 216 -3.22 -1.94 1.82
CA PHE A 216 -2.45 -1.53 2.99
C PHE A 216 -1.99 -0.09 2.80
N PHE A 217 -2.32 0.75 3.77
CA PHE A 217 -1.91 2.13 3.88
C PHE A 217 -0.99 2.31 5.09
N MET A 218 0.07 3.08 4.90
CA MET A 218 1.00 3.43 5.97
C MET A 218 1.39 4.90 5.93
N THR A 219 1.84 5.43 7.05
CA THR A 219 2.49 6.75 7.10
C THR A 219 3.75 6.75 6.22
N THR A 220 3.89 7.77 5.37
CA THR A 220 5.02 7.91 4.44
C THR A 220 6.37 7.91 5.18
N GLY A 221 6.40 8.43 6.41
CA GLY A 221 7.57 8.43 7.27
C GLY A 221 8.06 7.05 7.70
N ASP A 222 7.20 6.04 7.66
CA ASP A 222 7.47 4.65 8.06
C ASP A 222 7.66 3.70 6.87
N ARG A 223 7.65 4.23 5.64
CA ARG A 223 7.82 3.43 4.42
C ARG A 223 9.12 2.61 4.39
N HIS A 224 10.18 3.07 5.06
CA HIS A 224 11.46 2.36 5.18
C HIS A 224 11.39 1.08 6.00
N ARG A 225 10.30 0.88 6.75
CA ARG A 225 10.03 -0.34 7.53
C ARG A 225 9.47 -1.46 6.66
N VAL A 226 8.93 -1.15 5.49
CA VAL A 226 8.31 -2.13 4.59
C VAL A 226 9.38 -2.89 3.83
N GLU A 227 9.38 -4.21 3.98
CA GLU A 227 10.24 -5.15 3.25
C GLU A 227 9.56 -5.67 1.98
N ASP A 228 8.28 -6.05 2.07
CA ASP A 228 7.50 -6.63 0.98
C ASP A 228 6.02 -6.27 1.11
N CYS A 229 5.32 -6.14 -0.02
CA CYS A 229 3.87 -6.03 -0.06
C CYS A 229 3.34 -6.65 -1.34
N ARG A 230 2.51 -7.70 -1.23
CA ARG A 230 2.09 -8.51 -2.38
C ARG A 230 0.62 -8.90 -2.31
N ILE A 231 0.01 -9.07 -3.47
CA ILE A 231 -1.34 -9.63 -3.61
C ILE A 231 -1.21 -11.15 -3.75
N GLY A 232 -2.00 -11.89 -2.99
CA GLY A 232 -2.06 -13.34 -3.03
C GLY A 232 -3.04 -13.86 -4.07
N VAL A 233 -3.19 -15.18 -4.12
CA VAL A 233 -4.23 -15.82 -4.94
C VAL A 233 -5.60 -15.79 -4.25
N THR A 234 -6.65 -15.83 -5.05
CA THR A 234 -8.05 -15.91 -4.61
C THR A 234 -8.44 -17.36 -4.31
N ASP A 235 -8.21 -17.83 -3.08
CA ASP A 235 -8.40 -19.24 -2.67
C ASP A 235 -9.39 -19.44 -1.50
N LEU A 236 -9.61 -18.41 -0.67
CA LEU A 236 -10.47 -18.49 0.52
C LEU A 236 -11.79 -17.72 0.40
N SER A 237 -11.82 -16.70 -0.46
CA SER A 237 -12.97 -15.83 -0.73
C SER A 237 -12.98 -15.44 -2.21
N ASP A 238 -13.94 -14.62 -2.60
CA ASP A 238 -13.97 -13.82 -3.83
C ASP A 238 -12.95 -12.66 -3.84
N HIS A 239 -12.33 -12.37 -2.69
CA HIS A 239 -11.20 -11.46 -2.57
C HIS A 239 -9.86 -12.21 -2.43
N SER A 240 -8.82 -11.62 -2.99
CA SER A 240 -7.42 -11.99 -2.81
C SER A 240 -6.87 -11.37 -1.52
N ALA A 241 -6.18 -12.17 -0.71
CA ALA A 241 -5.50 -11.64 0.47
C ALA A 241 -4.31 -10.75 0.05
N ILE A 242 -4.13 -9.61 0.72
CA ILE A 242 -2.91 -8.79 0.58
C ILE A 242 -2.01 -9.07 1.76
N TYR A 243 -0.71 -9.19 1.50
CA TYR A 243 0.31 -9.41 2.50
C TYR A 243 1.21 -8.19 2.60
N LEU A 244 1.64 -7.88 3.81
CA LEU A 244 2.58 -6.82 4.12
C LEU A 244 3.63 -7.35 5.10
N THR A 245 4.91 -7.21 4.79
CA THR A 245 6.00 -7.57 5.71
C THR A 245 6.71 -6.30 6.16
N VAL A 246 6.77 -6.07 7.47
CA VAL A 246 7.40 -4.87 8.06
C VAL A 246 8.43 -5.23 9.12
N ASP A 247 9.56 -4.54 9.11
CA ASP A 247 10.49 -4.49 10.22
C ASP A 247 10.24 -3.23 11.07
N LEU A 248 9.60 -3.42 12.23
CA LEU A 248 9.32 -2.34 13.18
C LEU A 248 10.58 -1.85 13.91
N ASN A 249 11.69 -2.58 13.89
CA ASN A 249 12.95 -2.13 14.47
C ASN A 249 13.83 -1.40 13.43
N SER A 250 13.47 -1.47 12.15
CA SER A 250 14.13 -0.75 11.06
C SER A 250 14.21 0.75 11.35
N ARG A 251 15.45 1.22 11.53
CA ARG A 251 15.72 2.65 11.71
C ARG A 251 15.77 3.33 10.37
N ARG A 252 15.05 4.45 10.26
CA ARG A 252 15.13 5.32 9.10
C ARG A 252 16.58 5.75 8.90
N ARG A 253 17.19 5.37 7.78
CA ARG A 253 18.48 5.92 7.40
C ARG A 253 18.28 7.41 7.23
N LYS A 254 19.02 8.23 7.98
CA LYS A 254 19.12 9.68 7.71
C LYS A 254 19.89 9.85 6.40
N THR A 255 19.17 9.76 5.29
CA THR A 255 19.72 10.11 3.99
C THR A 255 19.41 11.58 3.75
N GLU A 256 20.45 12.39 3.64
CA GLU A 256 20.30 13.72 3.06
C GLU A 256 19.87 13.53 1.60
N TRP A 257 18.82 14.25 1.20
CA TRP A 257 18.43 14.23 -0.19
C TRP A 257 19.58 14.79 -1.03
N ARG A 258 19.97 14.02 -2.02
CA ARG A 258 20.95 14.42 -3.02
C ARG A 258 20.23 14.49 -4.35
N MET A 259 20.39 15.62 -5.04
CA MET A 259 19.88 15.77 -6.39
C MET A 259 20.51 14.71 -7.29
N ASN A 260 19.71 14.07 -8.13
CA ASN A 260 20.23 13.25 -9.22
C ASN A 260 20.91 14.17 -10.25
N VAL A 261 22.25 14.23 -10.23
CA VAL A 261 23.04 15.08 -11.13
C VAL A 261 22.83 14.76 -12.60
N GLY A 262 22.41 13.53 -12.94
CA GLY A 262 22.07 13.15 -14.32
C GLY A 262 20.89 13.93 -14.90
N LEU A 263 20.04 14.53 -14.04
CA LEU A 263 18.97 15.44 -14.50
C LEU A 263 19.53 16.66 -15.23
N LEU A 264 20.74 17.10 -14.87
CA LEU A 264 21.37 18.26 -15.49
C LEU A 264 21.83 17.99 -16.94
N ASN A 265 21.84 16.73 -17.38
CA ASN A 265 22.13 16.40 -18.78
C ASN A 265 20.97 16.78 -19.71
N ASN A 266 19.75 16.95 -19.18
CA ASN A 266 18.59 17.38 -19.95
C ASN A 266 18.52 18.90 -19.99
N LYS A 267 18.84 19.48 -21.15
CA LYS A 267 18.87 20.94 -21.37
C LYS A 267 17.51 21.59 -21.13
N ASP A 268 16.40 20.94 -21.52
CA ASP A 268 15.06 21.49 -21.34
C ASP A 268 14.68 21.57 -19.86
N LEU A 269 15.09 20.56 -19.08
CA LEU A 269 14.88 20.56 -17.63
C LEU A 269 15.70 21.65 -16.94
N VAL A 270 16.97 21.82 -17.33
CA VAL A 270 17.83 22.89 -16.79
C VAL A 270 17.22 24.26 -17.07
N GLU A 271 16.73 24.49 -18.29
CA GLU A 271 16.11 25.76 -18.65
C GLU A 271 14.78 25.99 -17.91
N GLY A 272 14.01 24.92 -17.67
CA GLY A 272 12.83 24.96 -16.80
C GLY A 272 13.16 25.37 -15.36
N ILE A 273 14.22 24.80 -14.79
CA ILE A 273 14.68 25.14 -13.44
C ILE A 273 15.14 26.60 -13.38
N ARG A 274 15.86 27.09 -14.39
CA ARG A 274 16.27 28.51 -14.45
C ARG A 274 15.06 29.44 -14.44
N ARG A 275 14.05 29.17 -15.29
CA ARG A 275 12.81 29.94 -15.30
C ARG A 275 12.10 29.91 -13.95
N ASP A 276 12.08 28.76 -13.30
CA ASP A 276 11.45 28.60 -12.00
C ASP A 276 12.15 29.39 -10.89
N ILE A 277 13.49 29.43 -10.91
CA ILE A 277 14.29 30.24 -9.98
C ILE A 277 14.04 31.73 -10.22
N THR A 278 14.06 32.18 -11.48
CA THR A 278 13.81 33.58 -11.83
C THR A 278 12.42 34.02 -11.38
N ARG A 279 11.39 33.23 -11.73
CA ARG A 279 10.00 33.52 -11.33
C ARG A 279 9.84 33.57 -9.81
N TYR A 280 10.42 32.61 -9.08
CA TYR A 280 10.34 32.60 -7.62
C TYR A 280 10.94 33.88 -7.03
N ARG A 281 12.09 34.32 -7.55
CA ARG A 281 12.73 35.55 -7.10
C ARG A 281 11.86 36.78 -7.38
N GLU A 282 11.34 36.93 -8.59
CA GLU A 282 10.46 38.06 -8.97
C GLU A 282 9.19 38.12 -8.10
N GLU A 283 8.64 36.98 -7.71
CA GLU A 283 7.40 36.90 -6.93
C GLU A 283 7.60 37.10 -5.42
N ASN A 284 8.81 36.84 -4.88
CA ASN A 284 9.02 36.75 -3.43
C ASN A 284 10.12 37.70 -2.89
N ASP A 285 10.97 38.28 -3.75
CA ASP A 285 12.03 39.23 -3.37
C ASP A 285 11.47 40.66 -3.34
N ASN A 286 10.61 40.95 -2.36
CA ASN A 286 9.97 42.26 -2.19
C ASN A 286 10.78 43.25 -1.31
N GLY A 287 11.98 42.86 -0.88
CA GLY A 287 12.85 43.64 0.02
C GLY A 287 12.48 43.60 1.50
N GLU A 288 11.35 42.99 1.87
CA GLU A 288 10.90 42.87 3.26
C GLU A 288 11.30 41.53 3.89
N VAL A 289 11.50 40.49 3.06
CA VAL A 289 11.86 39.13 3.51
C VAL A 289 13.37 39.00 3.63
N ASP A 290 13.83 38.44 4.76
CA ASP A 290 15.25 38.15 4.98
C ASP A 290 15.81 37.25 3.86
N PRO A 291 16.98 37.57 3.26
CA PRO A 291 17.57 36.79 2.18
C PRO A 291 17.80 35.31 2.51
N THR A 292 18.03 34.97 3.79
CA THR A 292 18.21 33.59 4.25
C THR A 292 16.92 32.80 4.15
N ILE A 293 15.79 33.41 4.56
CA ILE A 293 14.46 32.80 4.45
C ILE A 293 14.08 32.61 2.99
N LEU A 294 14.34 33.62 2.15
CA LEU A 294 14.10 33.56 0.71
C LEU A 294 14.91 32.42 0.05
N TRP A 295 16.18 32.26 0.43
CA TRP A 295 17.03 31.19 -0.07
C TRP A 295 16.58 29.78 0.38
N ASP A 296 16.23 29.62 1.66
CA ASP A 296 15.76 28.34 2.19
C ASP A 296 14.42 27.90 1.59
N ALA A 297 13.52 28.86 1.38
CA ALA A 297 12.24 28.62 0.72
C ALA A 297 12.44 28.29 -0.77
N LEU A 298 13.30 29.01 -1.50
CA LEU A 298 13.66 28.70 -2.89
C LEU A 298 14.20 27.25 -3.00
N LYS A 299 15.17 26.88 -2.15
CA LYS A 299 15.72 25.51 -2.15
C LYS A 299 14.64 24.47 -1.94
N SER A 300 13.70 24.72 -1.04
CA SER A 300 12.59 23.80 -0.74
C SER A 300 11.66 23.64 -1.95
N VAL A 301 11.31 24.74 -2.62
CA VAL A 301 10.48 24.73 -3.85
C VAL A 301 11.17 23.98 -4.97
N ILE A 302 12.43 24.32 -5.28
CA ILE A 302 13.19 23.70 -6.37
C ILE A 302 13.42 22.21 -6.09
N ARG A 303 13.74 21.84 -4.85
CA ARG A 303 13.85 20.43 -4.43
C ARG A 303 12.54 19.68 -4.67
N GLY A 304 11.40 20.24 -4.30
CA GLY A 304 10.09 19.63 -4.56
C GLY A 304 9.86 19.37 -6.05
N LYS A 305 10.19 20.34 -6.90
CA LYS A 305 10.09 20.19 -8.37
C LYS A 305 11.04 19.14 -8.92
N LEU A 306 12.30 19.11 -8.47
CA LEU A 306 13.29 18.11 -8.89
C LEU A 306 12.87 16.70 -8.49
N ILE A 307 12.30 16.52 -7.30
CA ILE A 307 11.74 15.22 -6.86
C ILE A 307 10.59 14.82 -7.79
N ALA A 308 9.65 15.72 -8.08
CA ALA A 308 8.53 15.44 -8.98
C ALA A 308 9.00 15.04 -10.38
N GLN A 309 10.00 15.74 -10.94
CA GLN A 309 10.61 15.41 -12.23
C GLN A 309 11.33 14.06 -12.20
N THR A 310 12.06 13.76 -11.13
CA THR A 310 12.71 12.46 -10.96
C THR A 310 11.69 11.33 -10.94
N SER A 311 10.59 11.50 -10.20
CA SER A 311 9.49 10.53 -10.15
C SER A 311 8.82 10.34 -11.50
N LEU A 312 8.59 11.42 -12.25
CA LEU A 312 8.04 11.36 -13.61
C LEU A 312 8.97 10.60 -14.55
N LEU A 313 10.27 10.93 -14.57
CA LEU A 313 11.26 10.27 -15.42
C LEU A 313 11.39 8.78 -15.07
N LYS A 314 11.39 8.43 -13.78
CA LYS A 314 11.39 7.04 -13.33
C LYS A 314 10.17 6.30 -13.88
N ARG A 315 8.98 6.89 -13.78
CA ARG A 315 7.74 6.31 -14.30
C ARG A 315 7.83 6.12 -15.83
N THR A 316 8.21 7.14 -16.59
CA THR A 316 8.33 7.06 -18.05
C THR A 316 9.39 6.04 -18.47
N ARG A 317 10.53 5.96 -17.77
CA ARG A 317 11.57 4.94 -18.01
C ARG A 317 11.03 3.53 -17.78
N LEU A 318 10.28 3.32 -16.70
CA LEU A 318 9.65 2.03 -16.40
C LEU A 318 8.57 1.68 -17.44
N GLU A 319 7.75 2.63 -17.88
CA GLU A 319 6.73 2.44 -18.93
C GLU A 319 7.40 1.99 -20.24
N LEU A 320 8.47 2.68 -20.65
CA LEU A 320 9.23 2.34 -21.85
C LEU A 320 9.85 0.94 -21.74
N TYR A 321 10.45 0.63 -20.59
CA TYR A 321 11.02 -0.69 -20.33
C TYR A 321 9.97 -1.80 -20.42
N GLN A 322 8.82 -1.65 -19.76
CA GLN A 322 7.73 -2.63 -19.82
C GLN A 322 7.20 -2.81 -21.25
N ASN A 323 7.09 -1.72 -22.02
CA ASN A 323 6.68 -1.78 -23.42
C ASN A 323 7.67 -2.61 -24.26
N LEU A 324 8.97 -2.36 -24.12
CA LEU A 324 10.01 -3.09 -24.85
C LEU A 324 10.08 -4.56 -24.45
N ILE A 325 9.95 -4.89 -23.16
CA ILE A 325 9.85 -6.29 -22.70
C ILE A 325 8.62 -6.97 -23.31
N GLY A 326 7.48 -6.28 -23.36
CA GLY A 326 6.27 -6.78 -24.02
C GLY A 326 6.47 -7.03 -25.52
N GLN A 327 7.16 -6.13 -26.23
CA GLN A 327 7.54 -6.31 -27.63
C GLN A 327 8.49 -7.51 -27.81
N LEU A 328 9.49 -7.63 -26.94
CA LEU A 328 10.48 -8.70 -26.98
C LEU A 328 9.80 -10.08 -26.84
N LYS A 329 8.92 -10.24 -25.86
CA LYS A 329 8.15 -11.50 -25.67
C LYS A 329 7.36 -11.90 -26.93
N LYS A 330 6.72 -10.93 -27.60
CA LYS A 330 5.97 -11.20 -28.84
C LYS A 330 6.89 -11.60 -29.99
N LEU A 331 8.01 -10.90 -30.16
CA LEU A 331 8.99 -11.19 -31.21
C LEU A 331 9.67 -12.54 -31.01
N GLU A 332 10.01 -12.90 -29.77
CA GLU A 332 10.60 -14.19 -29.45
C GLU A 332 9.64 -15.34 -29.75
N LYS A 333 8.35 -15.21 -29.38
CA LYS A 333 7.33 -16.21 -29.74
C LYS A 333 7.17 -16.35 -31.26
N HIS A 334 7.13 -15.23 -31.99
CA HIS A 334 7.01 -15.26 -33.44
C HIS A 334 8.25 -15.86 -34.12
N HIS A 335 9.44 -15.62 -33.58
CA HIS A 335 10.68 -16.24 -34.06
C HIS A 335 10.71 -17.76 -33.79
N GLN A 336 10.14 -18.23 -32.67
CA GLN A 336 10.02 -19.67 -32.40
C GLN A 336 9.17 -20.39 -33.45
N GLU A 337 8.12 -19.73 -33.94
CA GLU A 337 7.20 -20.27 -34.96
C GLU A 337 7.80 -20.22 -36.37
N LEU A 338 8.29 -19.05 -36.81
CA LEU A 338 8.70 -18.83 -38.21
C LEU A 338 10.21 -19.01 -38.46
N LYS A 339 11.05 -18.91 -37.43
CA LYS A 339 12.52 -19.00 -37.49
C LYS A 339 13.17 -18.08 -38.54
N THR A 340 12.57 -16.94 -38.86
CA THR A 340 13.07 -16.02 -39.87
C THR A 340 14.24 -15.17 -39.38
N ILE A 341 15.16 -14.82 -40.29
CA ILE A 341 16.31 -13.95 -39.99
C ILE A 341 15.85 -12.54 -39.61
N GLU A 342 14.79 -12.04 -40.25
CA GLU A 342 14.24 -10.71 -39.98
C GLU A 342 13.68 -10.58 -38.56
N THR A 343 12.97 -11.60 -38.07
CA THR A 343 12.46 -11.61 -36.70
C THR A 343 13.60 -11.67 -35.68
N LEU A 344 14.65 -12.46 -35.95
CA LEU A 344 15.85 -12.49 -35.11
C LEU A 344 16.57 -11.14 -35.07
N LYS A 345 16.65 -10.42 -36.19
CA LYS A 345 17.23 -9.06 -36.26
C LYS A 345 16.44 -8.09 -35.38
N ARG A 346 15.11 -8.10 -35.47
CA ARG A 346 14.23 -7.27 -34.62
C ARG A 346 14.36 -7.61 -33.14
N VAL A 347 14.49 -8.90 -32.78
CA VAL A 347 14.76 -9.32 -31.39
C VAL A 347 16.06 -8.69 -30.88
N LYS A 348 17.14 -8.73 -31.67
CA LYS A 348 18.42 -8.09 -31.29
C LYS A 348 18.29 -6.58 -31.15
N GLU A 349 17.57 -5.91 -32.06
CA GLU A 349 17.33 -4.46 -31.97
C GLU A 349 16.57 -4.07 -30.70
N VAL A 350 15.51 -4.81 -30.35
CA VAL A 350 14.74 -4.54 -29.12
C VAL A 350 15.57 -4.83 -27.87
N ARG A 351 16.39 -5.89 -27.86
CA ARG A 351 17.35 -6.14 -26.76
C ARG A 351 18.34 -4.99 -26.60
N GLY A 352 18.91 -4.50 -27.70
CA GLY A 352 19.82 -3.34 -27.66
C GLY A 352 19.15 -2.06 -27.12
N LYS A 353 17.86 -1.84 -27.43
CA LYS A 353 17.09 -0.73 -26.83
C LYS A 353 16.86 -0.91 -25.33
N ILE A 354 16.62 -2.15 -24.88
CA ILE A 354 16.48 -2.47 -23.45
C ILE A 354 17.80 -2.22 -22.71
N ASP A 355 18.92 -2.63 -23.29
CA ASP A 355 20.26 -2.42 -22.70
C ASP A 355 20.62 -0.93 -22.57
N GLN A 356 20.10 -0.06 -23.45
CA GLN A 356 20.25 1.40 -23.31
C GLN A 356 19.39 2.01 -22.20
N ILE A 357 18.37 1.28 -21.73
CA ILE A 357 17.43 1.73 -20.70
C ILE A 357 17.78 1.19 -19.32
N LEU A 358 18.51 0.08 -19.22
CA LEU A 358 19.04 -0.44 -17.95
C LEU A 358 20.29 0.36 -17.55
#